data_AF-A0A1G2EM15-F1
#
_entry.id   AF-A0A1G2EM15-F1
#
_cell.length_a   1.000
_cell.length_b   1.000
_cell.length_c   1.000
_cell.angle_alpha   90.00
_cell.angle_beta   90.00
_cell.angle_gamma   90.00
#
_symmetry.space_group_name_H-M   'P 1'
#
loop_
_entity.id
_entity.type
_entity.pdbx_description
1 polymer ?
#
loop_
_entity_poly.entity_id
_entity_poly.type
_entity_poly.pdbx_seq_one_letter_code
_entity_poly.pdbx_strand_id
1 'polypeptide(L)'
;MKIESKQPYASSLRGRHKQTNTPLKRKVFVAMSGGVDSSVAALLLQKSGFNLVGCYIKGWYPPGVICNWKEDRRDAMRVCAKLGMPFITVDAEKEYKKEVVDYMISEYKAGRTPNPDIMCNKSVKFGVFLKKALAMGADYIATGHYARLRLKIKNKKSNLKTYELAIAKDLNKDQSYFLWTLTQEQLKYCLFPLGGLLKSEVRKIAKKNDLATAEKEESQGVCFIGEFNMEDFLKKYIKQKKGKVV
;
A
#
# COMPACT_ATOMS: atom_id res chain seq x y z
N MET A 1 14.88 -12.21 21.74
CA MET A 1 14.15 -10.94 21.94
C MET A 1 12.76 -11.08 21.31
N LYS A 2 11.71 -11.33 22.10
CA LYS A 2 10.33 -11.40 21.63
C LYS A 2 9.93 -10.00 21.16
N ILE A 3 9.74 -9.80 19.86
CA ILE A 3 9.05 -8.61 19.37
C ILE A 3 7.58 -8.85 19.70
N GLU A 4 7.17 -8.51 20.93
CA GLU A 4 5.76 -8.36 21.24
C GLU A 4 5.26 -7.19 20.40
N SER A 5 4.61 -7.51 19.28
CA SER A 5 3.96 -6.54 18.43
C SER A 5 2.84 -5.89 19.24
N LYS A 6 3.15 -4.79 19.95
CA LYS A 6 2.17 -3.86 20.54
C LYS A 6 1.45 -3.08 19.43
N GLN A 7 1.06 -3.75 18.35
CA GLN A 7 0.12 -3.23 17.38
C GLN A 7 -1.28 -3.69 17.76
N PRO A 8 -2.29 -2.80 17.72
CA PRO A 8 -3.64 -3.05 18.25
C PRO A 8 -4.40 -4.21 17.58
N TYR A 9 -3.85 -4.78 16.51
CA TYR A 9 -4.47 -5.83 15.71
C TYR A 9 -4.32 -7.24 16.31
N ALA A 10 -3.30 -7.51 17.14
CA ALA A 10 -2.96 -8.89 17.53
C ALA A 10 -3.92 -9.51 18.58
N SER A 11 -4.51 -8.69 19.44
CA SER A 11 -5.44 -9.15 20.50
C SER A 11 -6.92 -9.02 20.11
N SER A 12 -7.27 -8.06 19.24
CA SER A 12 -8.67 -7.72 18.94
C SER A 12 -9.29 -8.44 17.73
N LEU A 13 -8.49 -9.18 16.94
CA LEU A 13 -8.92 -9.77 15.65
C LEU A 13 -9.12 -11.30 15.68
N ARG A 14 -8.95 -11.96 16.83
CA ARG A 14 -9.18 -13.40 16.99
C ARG A 14 -10.69 -13.69 17.17
N GLY A 15 -11.41 -13.84 16.07
CA GLY A 15 -12.79 -14.36 16.08
C GLY A 15 -12.79 -15.89 16.11
N ARG A 16 -13.52 -16.51 17.03
CA ARG A 16 -13.79 -17.96 17.02
C ARG A 16 -15.05 -18.23 16.20
N HIS A 17 -14.97 -19.00 15.11
CA HIS A 17 -16.15 -19.57 14.45
C HIS A 17 -16.36 -21.00 14.98
N LYS A 18 -17.54 -21.31 15.51
CA LYS A 18 -17.92 -22.66 15.95
C LYS A 18 -18.20 -23.50 14.70
N GLN A 19 -17.25 -24.33 14.24
CA GLN A 19 -17.51 -25.64 13.60
C GLN A 19 -16.27 -26.43 13.16
N THR A 20 -15.04 -25.90 13.29
CA THR A 20 -13.81 -26.69 13.09
C THR A 20 -12.78 -26.32 14.15
N ASN A 21 -12.18 -27.31 14.82
CA ASN A 21 -11.24 -27.11 15.94
C ASN A 21 -9.88 -26.48 15.55
N THR A 22 -9.77 -25.88 14.37
CA THR A 22 -8.66 -25.01 13.96
C THR A 22 -9.20 -23.58 13.85
N PRO A 23 -8.63 -22.59 14.57
CA PRO A 23 -9.02 -21.20 14.39
C PRO A 23 -8.76 -20.79 12.95
N LEU A 24 -9.82 -20.44 12.20
CA LEU A 24 -9.67 -19.89 10.85
C LEU A 24 -8.79 -18.65 10.92
N LYS A 25 -7.58 -18.75 10.34
CA LYS A 25 -6.67 -17.62 10.21
C LYS A 25 -7.32 -16.60 9.28
N ARG A 26 -7.53 -15.37 9.77
CA ARG A 26 -8.05 -14.26 8.97
C ARG A 26 -7.22 -14.08 7.70
N LYS A 27 -7.88 -13.92 6.55
CA LYS A 27 -7.28 -13.80 5.23
C LYS A 27 -6.93 -12.34 4.94
N VAL A 28 -5.67 -12.07 4.62
CA VAL A 28 -5.18 -10.71 4.33
C VAL A 28 -4.51 -10.67 2.96
N PHE A 29 -4.94 -9.73 2.14
CA PHE A 29 -4.31 -9.46 0.85
C PHE A 29 -3.31 -8.33 1.04
N VAL A 30 -2.02 -8.59 0.78
CA VAL A 30 -0.95 -7.62 0.99
C VAL A 30 -0.58 -7.00 -0.36
N ALA A 31 -0.64 -5.67 -0.48
CA ALA A 31 -0.14 -4.96 -1.65
C ALA A 31 1.39 -5.00 -1.67
N MET A 32 1.94 -5.87 -2.51
CA MET A 32 3.38 -6.11 -2.67
C MET A 32 3.89 -5.27 -3.83
N SER A 33 4.63 -4.19 -3.53
CA SER A 33 5.20 -3.31 -4.56
C SER A 33 6.53 -3.81 -5.11
N GLY A 34 7.14 -4.83 -4.49
CA GLY A 34 8.51 -5.24 -4.78
C GLY A 34 9.56 -4.42 -4.01
N GLY A 35 9.14 -3.52 -3.13
CA GLY A 35 10.01 -2.76 -2.22
C GLY A 35 10.07 -3.36 -0.81
N VAL A 36 11.10 -2.97 -0.05
CA VAL A 36 11.39 -3.51 1.29
C VAL A 36 10.23 -3.38 2.28
N ASP A 37 9.44 -2.31 2.18
CA ASP A 37 8.37 -1.99 3.13
C ASP A 37 7.23 -2.99 3.03
N SER A 38 6.76 -3.26 1.81
CA SER A 38 5.73 -4.27 1.58
C SER A 38 6.19 -5.67 1.99
N SER A 39 7.47 -5.99 1.78
CA SER A 39 8.07 -7.26 2.18
C SER A 39 8.09 -7.47 3.69
N VAL A 40 8.49 -6.45 4.44
CA VAL A 40 8.51 -6.51 5.90
C VAL A 40 7.08 -6.49 6.47
N ALA A 41 6.17 -5.71 5.86
CA ALA A 41 4.76 -5.71 6.27
C ALA A 41 4.14 -7.11 6.14
N ALA A 42 4.39 -7.81 5.02
CA ALA A 42 3.98 -9.18 4.79
C ALA A 42 4.59 -10.15 5.82
N LEU A 43 5.90 -10.06 6.07
CA LEU A 43 6.59 -10.88 7.06
C LEU A 43 6.01 -10.71 8.48
N LEU A 44 5.75 -9.47 8.89
CA LEU A 44 5.20 -9.17 10.21
C LEU A 44 3.80 -9.78 10.38
N LEU A 45 2.94 -9.61 9.37
CA LEU A 45 1.59 -10.20 9.40
C LEU A 45 1.63 -11.73 9.40
N GLN A 46 2.56 -12.34 8.66
CA GLN A 46 2.74 -13.78 8.68
C GLN A 46 3.11 -14.27 10.08
N LYS A 47 4.08 -13.60 10.74
CA LYS A 47 4.49 -13.90 12.12
C LYS A 47 3.36 -13.68 13.13
N SER A 48 2.42 -12.79 12.84
CA SER A 48 1.20 -12.59 13.64
C SER A 48 0.13 -13.66 13.39
N GLY A 49 0.34 -14.60 12.47
CA GLY A 49 -0.53 -15.77 12.25
C GLY A 49 -1.65 -15.58 11.23
N PHE A 50 -1.60 -14.53 10.40
CA PHE A 50 -2.57 -14.33 9.31
C PHE A 50 -2.35 -15.31 8.14
N ASN A 51 -3.42 -15.58 7.39
CA ASN A 51 -3.34 -16.25 6.10
C ASN A 51 -3.17 -15.19 5.00
N LEU A 52 -2.06 -15.20 4.27
CA LEU A 52 -1.68 -14.09 3.40
C LEU A 52 -1.76 -14.44 1.92
N VAL A 53 -2.18 -13.47 1.11
CA VAL A 53 -2.05 -13.49 -0.36
C VAL A 53 -1.29 -12.23 -0.78
N GLY A 54 -0.13 -12.40 -1.41
CA GLY A 54 0.62 -11.29 -2.00
C GLY A 54 -0.01 -10.82 -3.30
N CYS A 55 -0.17 -9.52 -3.46
CA CYS A 55 -0.82 -8.91 -4.62
C CYS A 55 0.05 -7.82 -5.22
N TYR A 56 0.48 -7.99 -6.46
CA TYR A 56 1.08 -6.90 -7.22
C TYR A 56 -0.01 -6.13 -7.97
N ILE A 57 -0.13 -4.83 -7.71
CA ILE A 57 -1.11 -3.98 -8.39
C ILE A 57 -0.44 -3.42 -9.65
N LYS A 58 -0.86 -3.92 -10.81
CA LYS A 58 -0.36 -3.42 -12.10
C LYS A 58 -1.08 -2.10 -12.41
N GLY A 59 -0.32 -1.01 -12.38
CA GLY A 59 -0.80 0.31 -12.79
C GLY A 59 -0.79 0.48 -14.31
N TRP A 60 -0.86 1.74 -14.75
CA TRP A 60 -0.69 2.09 -16.15
C TRP A 60 0.74 2.53 -16.45
N TYR A 61 1.26 2.11 -17.60
CA TYR A 61 2.59 2.48 -18.05
C TYR A 61 2.53 2.99 -19.50
N PRO A 62 3.20 4.12 -19.81
CA PRO A 62 3.21 4.65 -21.16
C PRO A 62 3.85 3.66 -22.15
N PRO A 63 3.23 3.39 -23.32
CA PRO A 63 3.82 2.55 -24.35
C PRO A 63 5.22 3.05 -24.77
N GLY A 64 6.15 2.13 -24.99
CA GLY A 64 7.50 2.43 -25.45
C GLY A 64 8.43 3.04 -24.39
N VAL A 65 7.99 3.18 -23.14
CA VAL A 65 8.85 3.62 -22.04
C VAL A 65 9.36 2.40 -21.28
N ILE A 66 10.68 2.34 -21.08
CA ILE A 66 11.31 1.34 -20.21
C ILE A 66 10.85 1.62 -18.78
N CYS A 67 10.16 0.65 -18.18
CA CYS A 67 9.66 0.75 -16.82
C CYS A 67 9.98 -0.52 -16.03
N ASN A 68 10.40 -0.35 -14.79
CA ASN A 68 10.91 -1.42 -13.93
C ASN A 68 9.79 -2.26 -13.30
N TRP A 69 8.52 -2.05 -13.67
CA TRP A 69 7.39 -2.75 -13.06
C TRP A 69 7.48 -4.29 -13.16
N LYS A 70 8.08 -4.82 -14.24
CA LYS A 70 8.30 -6.26 -14.40
C LYS A 70 9.30 -6.80 -13.38
N GLU A 71 10.31 -6.01 -13.04
CA GLU A 71 11.33 -6.34 -12.05
C GLU A 71 10.75 -6.22 -10.64
N ASP A 72 10.02 -5.14 -10.36
CA ASP A 72 9.29 -4.95 -9.11
C ASP A 72 8.31 -6.09 -8.84
N ARG A 73 7.55 -6.50 -9.85
CA ARG A 73 6.67 -7.67 -9.77
C ARG A 73 7.44 -8.95 -9.48
N ARG A 74 8.63 -9.12 -10.07
CA ARG A 74 9.50 -10.28 -9.85
C ARG A 74 10.04 -10.30 -8.42
N ASP A 75 10.44 -9.15 -7.88
CA ASP A 75 10.89 -9.04 -6.50
C ASP A 75 9.77 -9.31 -5.51
N ALA A 76 8.57 -8.78 -5.77
CA ALA A 76 7.37 -9.10 -5.00
C ALA A 76 7.11 -10.62 -4.99
N MET A 77 7.22 -11.27 -6.15
CA MET A 77 7.06 -12.71 -6.29
C MET A 77 8.13 -13.50 -5.52
N ARG A 78 9.41 -13.10 -5.59
CA ARG A 78 10.51 -13.73 -4.83
C ARG A 78 10.27 -13.67 -3.33
N VAL A 79 9.80 -12.53 -2.83
CA VAL A 79 9.45 -12.37 -1.42
C VAL A 79 8.26 -13.26 -1.06
N CYS A 80 7.22 -13.30 -1.89
CA CYS A 80 6.05 -14.15 -1.66
C CYS A 80 6.44 -15.64 -1.63
N ALA A 81 7.30 -16.09 -2.55
CA ALA A 81 7.81 -17.45 -2.60
C ALA A 81 8.61 -17.79 -1.32
N LYS A 82 9.51 -16.91 -0.89
CA LYS A 82 10.27 -17.09 0.36
C LYS A 82 9.36 -17.19 1.59
N LEU A 83 8.29 -16.40 1.61
CA LEU A 83 7.30 -16.43 2.69
C LEU A 83 6.25 -17.55 2.50
N GLY A 84 6.31 -18.37 1.45
CA GLY A 84 5.32 -19.44 1.22
C GLY A 84 3.88 -18.93 1.06
N MET A 85 3.69 -17.74 0.48
CA MET A 85 2.38 -17.13 0.26
C MET A 85 1.99 -17.12 -1.23
N PRO A 86 0.72 -17.39 -1.57
CA PRO A 86 0.22 -17.24 -2.93
C PRO A 86 0.45 -15.81 -3.45
N PHE A 87 0.70 -15.70 -4.75
CA PHE A 87 0.96 -14.42 -5.41
C PHE A 87 0.05 -14.24 -6.62
N ILE A 88 -0.65 -13.10 -6.68
CA ILE A 88 -1.51 -12.73 -7.80
C ILE A 88 -1.18 -11.34 -8.32
N THR A 89 -1.63 -11.06 -9.53
CA THR A 89 -1.57 -9.71 -10.12
C THR A 89 -2.97 -9.12 -10.20
N VAL A 90 -3.12 -7.92 -9.67
CA VAL A 90 -4.35 -7.13 -9.76
C VAL A 90 -4.16 -6.12 -10.87
N ASP A 91 -4.79 -6.35 -12.02
CA ASP A 91 -4.80 -5.38 -13.10
C ASP A 91 -5.69 -4.19 -12.73
N ALA A 92 -5.10 -3.00 -12.65
CA ALA A 92 -5.79 -1.73 -12.40
C ALA A 92 -5.41 -0.69 -13.46
N GLU A 93 -4.90 -1.12 -14.62
CA GLU A 93 -4.32 -0.24 -15.64
C GLU A 93 -5.32 0.81 -16.14
N LYS A 94 -6.56 0.39 -16.41
CA LYS A 94 -7.63 1.29 -16.90
C LYS A 94 -7.99 2.35 -15.86
N GLU A 95 -8.22 1.93 -14.63
CA GLU A 95 -8.58 2.83 -13.53
C GLU A 95 -7.41 3.73 -13.15
N TYR A 96 -6.18 3.22 -13.19
CA TYR A 96 -4.97 4.01 -12.93
C TYR A 96 -4.82 5.12 -13.97
N LYS A 97 -4.96 4.79 -15.27
CA LYS A 97 -4.89 5.78 -16.34
C LYS A 97 -5.92 6.88 -16.15
N LYS A 98 -7.17 6.50 -15.92
CA LYS A 98 -8.28 7.46 -15.78
C LYS A 98 -8.20 8.29 -14.50
N GLU A 99 -8.04 7.64 -13.34
CA GLU A 99 -8.23 8.28 -12.04
C GLU A 99 -6.95 8.95 -11.51
N VAL A 100 -5.78 8.57 -12.04
CA VAL A 100 -4.48 9.11 -11.59
C VAL A 100 -3.82 9.94 -12.70
N VAL A 101 -3.60 9.34 -13.86
CA VAL A 101 -2.80 9.97 -14.94
C VAL A 101 -3.60 11.07 -15.64
N ASP A 102 -4.85 10.80 -16.04
CA ASP A 102 -5.69 11.80 -16.72
C ASP A 102 -6.08 12.94 -15.78
N TYR A 103 -6.33 12.63 -14.51
CA TYR A 103 -6.44 13.64 -13.45
C TYR A 103 -5.21 14.55 -13.43
N MET A 104 -4.00 13.97 -13.29
CA MET A 104 -2.75 14.74 -13.22
C MET A 104 -2.56 15.64 -14.45
N ILE A 105 -2.76 15.10 -15.66
CA ILE A 105 -2.64 15.87 -16.91
C ILE A 105 -3.66 17.01 -16.94
N SER A 106 -4.91 16.76 -16.53
CA SER A 106 -5.96 17.77 -16.54
C SER A 106 -5.68 18.94 -15.57
N GLU A 107 -5.13 18.64 -14.40
CA GLU A 107 -4.75 19.66 -13.40
C GLU A 107 -3.59 20.53 -13.89
N TYR A 108 -2.55 19.91 -14.48
CA TYR A 108 -1.45 20.68 -15.09
C TYR A 108 -1.92 21.55 -16.25
N LYS A 109 -2.85 21.06 -17.09
CA LYS A 109 -3.47 21.89 -18.16
C LYS A 109 -4.20 23.10 -17.61
N ALA A 110 -4.73 23.01 -16.40
CA ALA A 110 -5.41 24.10 -15.72
C ALA A 110 -4.48 24.97 -14.87
N GLY A 111 -3.14 24.79 -14.98
CA GLY A 111 -2.15 25.60 -14.26
C GLY A 111 -2.04 25.26 -12.76
N ARG A 112 -2.53 24.10 -12.32
CA ARG A 112 -2.42 23.62 -10.94
C ARG A 112 -1.32 22.56 -10.81
N THR A 113 -0.80 22.38 -9.60
CA THR A 113 0.14 21.31 -9.27
C THR A 113 -0.60 20.17 -8.57
N PRO A 114 -0.95 19.06 -9.27
CA PRO A 114 -1.65 17.93 -8.69
C PRO A 114 -0.76 17.07 -7.80
N ASN A 115 -1.40 16.23 -6.97
CA ASN A 115 -0.74 15.16 -6.26
C ASN A 115 -1.33 13.79 -6.70
N PRO A 116 -0.69 13.10 -7.67
CA PRO A 116 -1.19 11.83 -8.19
C PRO A 116 -1.15 10.69 -7.16
N ASP A 117 -0.27 10.75 -6.15
CA ASP A 117 -0.16 9.68 -5.14
C ASP A 117 -1.38 9.64 -4.21
N ILE A 118 -1.97 10.80 -3.89
CA ILE A 118 -3.24 10.87 -3.16
C ILE A 118 -4.35 10.15 -3.96
N MET A 119 -4.40 10.38 -5.27
CA MET A 119 -5.40 9.75 -6.15
C MET A 119 -5.14 8.25 -6.33
N CYS A 120 -3.88 7.83 -6.45
CA CYS A 120 -3.48 6.43 -6.48
C CYS A 120 -3.94 5.70 -5.21
N ASN A 121 -3.74 6.29 -4.03
CA ASN A 121 -4.23 5.71 -2.78
C ASN A 121 -5.76 5.65 -2.78
N LYS A 122 -6.43 6.76 -3.06
CA LYS A 122 -7.90 6.86 -3.06
C LYS A 122 -8.57 5.84 -3.99
N SER A 123 -8.18 5.83 -5.26
CA SER A 123 -8.91 5.13 -6.33
C SER A 123 -8.33 3.75 -6.63
N VAL A 124 -7.01 3.57 -6.50
CA VAL A 124 -6.35 2.32 -6.91
C VAL A 124 -6.08 1.41 -5.71
N LYS A 125 -5.25 1.84 -4.74
CA LYS A 125 -4.85 0.97 -3.61
C LYS A 125 -6.00 0.69 -2.65
N PHE A 126 -6.77 1.71 -2.29
CA PHE A 126 -7.91 1.56 -1.37
C PHE A 126 -9.26 1.58 -2.09
N GLY A 127 -9.25 1.67 -3.42
CA GLY A 127 -10.43 1.49 -4.28
C GLY A 127 -10.38 0.12 -4.96
N VAL A 128 -9.83 0.06 -6.18
CA VAL A 128 -9.78 -1.15 -7.01
C VAL A 128 -9.22 -2.36 -6.28
N PHE A 129 -8.06 -2.23 -5.63
CA PHE A 129 -7.42 -3.34 -4.93
C PHE A 129 -8.25 -3.82 -3.75
N LEU A 130 -8.75 -2.91 -2.90
CA LEU A 130 -9.65 -3.26 -1.80
C LEU A 130 -10.88 -4.03 -2.30
N LYS A 131 -11.57 -3.50 -3.32
CA LYS A 131 -12.78 -4.13 -3.88
C LYS A 131 -12.49 -5.54 -4.40
N LYS A 132 -11.39 -5.72 -5.15
CA LYS A 132 -10.98 -7.03 -5.67
C LYS A 132 -10.60 -8.01 -4.56
N ALA A 133 -9.85 -7.56 -3.55
CA ALA A 133 -9.48 -8.38 -2.41
C ALA A 133 -10.71 -8.88 -1.64
N LEU A 134 -11.68 -7.99 -1.34
CA LEU A 134 -12.92 -8.36 -0.67
C LEU A 134 -13.74 -9.36 -1.49
N ALA A 135 -13.86 -9.16 -2.80
CA ALA A 135 -14.53 -10.11 -3.70
C ALA A 135 -13.85 -11.50 -3.71
N MET A 136 -12.56 -11.57 -3.40
CA MET A 136 -11.78 -12.82 -3.28
C MET A 136 -11.75 -13.38 -1.83
N GLY A 137 -12.61 -12.86 -0.96
CA GLY A 137 -12.79 -13.34 0.41
C GLY A 137 -11.73 -12.84 1.40
N ALA A 138 -11.09 -11.70 1.15
CA ALA A 138 -10.22 -11.06 2.13
C ALA A 138 -11.02 -10.57 3.34
N ASP A 139 -10.52 -10.82 4.55
CA ASP A 139 -10.97 -10.12 5.75
C ASP A 139 -10.37 -8.71 5.84
N TYR A 140 -9.12 -8.57 5.36
CA TYR A 140 -8.38 -7.30 5.37
C TYR A 140 -7.49 -7.16 4.14
N ILE A 141 -7.11 -5.91 3.85
CA ILE A 141 -5.95 -5.60 3.02
C ILE A 141 -4.84 -5.00 3.88
N ALA A 142 -3.59 -5.20 3.45
CA ALA A 142 -2.43 -4.59 4.06
C ALA A 142 -1.57 -3.88 3.04
N THR A 143 -0.89 -2.83 3.47
CA THR A 143 0.08 -2.09 2.66
C THR A 143 1.32 -1.80 3.48
N GLY A 144 2.44 -1.52 2.80
CA GLY A 144 3.68 -1.06 3.43
C GLY A 144 3.66 0.41 3.86
N HIS A 145 2.48 1.05 4.01
CA HIS A 145 2.45 2.46 4.39
C HIS A 145 2.84 2.66 5.86
N TYR A 146 3.60 3.72 6.10
CA TYR A 146 3.90 4.25 7.42
C TYR A 146 2.74 5.14 7.88
N ALA A 147 1.71 4.50 8.43
CA ALA A 147 0.61 5.16 9.11
C ALA A 147 0.08 4.22 10.22
N ARG A 148 -0.66 4.75 11.18
CA ARG A 148 -1.30 3.95 12.23
C ARG A 148 -2.81 4.02 12.09
N LEU A 149 -3.48 2.93 12.43
CA LEU A 149 -4.92 2.90 12.61
C LEU A 149 -5.24 2.70 14.09
N ARG A 150 -6.09 3.55 14.65
CA ARG A 150 -6.60 3.41 16.02
C ARG A 150 -8.09 3.08 15.97
N LEU A 151 -8.48 2.07 16.72
CA LEU A 151 -9.90 1.74 16.90
C LEU A 151 -10.41 2.44 18.15
N LYS A 152 -11.36 3.35 18.00
CA LYS A 152 -12.12 3.94 19.11
C LYS A 152 -13.51 3.34 19.19
N ILE A 153 -13.92 2.99 20.41
CA ILE A 153 -15.29 2.55 20.71
C ILE A 153 -16.01 3.78 21.26
N LYS A 154 -16.89 4.41 20.47
CA LYS A 154 -17.57 5.65 20.87
C LYS A 154 -18.59 5.43 21.98
N ASN A 155 -19.27 4.28 21.98
CA ASN A 155 -20.26 3.95 23.01
C ASN A 155 -20.32 2.43 23.22
N LYS A 156 -19.97 1.98 24.44
CA LYS A 156 -19.94 0.57 24.85
C LYS A 156 -21.29 -0.15 24.70
N LYS A 157 -22.42 0.57 24.74
CA LYS A 157 -23.76 0.01 24.54
C LYS A 157 -24.10 -0.22 23.06
N SER A 158 -23.63 0.65 22.17
CA SER A 158 -23.92 0.59 20.73
C SER A 158 -22.94 -0.26 19.91
N ASN A 159 -21.80 -0.65 20.51
CA ASN A 159 -20.66 -1.26 19.81
C ASN A 159 -20.17 -0.47 18.57
N LEU A 160 -20.49 0.82 18.46
CA LEU A 160 -20.07 1.65 17.34
C LEU A 160 -18.56 1.87 17.37
N LYS A 161 -17.90 1.34 16.34
CA LYS A 161 -16.46 1.42 16.12
C LYS A 161 -16.15 2.56 15.17
N THR A 162 -15.15 3.37 15.50
CA THR A 162 -14.59 4.40 14.62
C THR A 162 -13.11 4.12 14.44
N TYR A 163 -12.65 4.23 13.19
CA TYR A 163 -11.26 4.04 12.80
C TYR A 163 -10.61 5.40 12.60
N GLU A 164 -9.56 5.69 13.35
CA GLU A 164 -8.80 6.93 13.23
C GLU A 164 -7.46 6.64 12.54
N LEU A 165 -7.23 7.33 11.43
CA LEU A 165 -5.91 7.40 10.81
C LEU A 165 -5.03 8.31 11.67
N ALA A 166 -3.85 7.82 12.04
CA ALA A 166 -2.89 8.55 12.86
C ALA A 166 -1.50 8.50 12.24
N ILE A 167 -0.70 9.53 12.52
CA ILE A 167 0.70 9.62 12.10
C ILE A 167 1.51 8.40 12.55
N ALA A 168 2.50 7.98 11.78
CA ALA A 168 3.44 6.91 12.12
C ALA A 168 4.34 7.27 13.32
N LYS A 169 5.08 6.27 13.82
CA LYS A 169 6.18 6.47 14.79
C LYS A 169 7.34 7.23 14.16
N ASP A 170 7.66 6.92 12.91
CA ASP A 170 8.70 7.60 12.14
C ASP A 170 8.13 8.83 11.44
N LEU A 171 8.39 10.01 11.97
CA LEU A 171 7.85 11.26 11.41
C LEU A 171 8.46 11.59 10.04
N ASN A 172 9.70 11.19 9.80
CA ASN A 172 10.38 11.44 8.52
C ASN A 172 9.84 10.56 7.39
N LYS A 173 9.14 9.48 7.74
CA LYS A 173 8.52 8.56 6.80
C LYS A 173 7.01 8.53 6.93
N ASP A 174 6.39 9.40 7.72
CA ASP A 174 4.94 9.40 7.88
C ASP A 174 4.25 9.58 6.52
N GLN A 175 3.28 8.71 6.25
CA GLN A 175 2.51 8.69 5.01
C GLN A 175 1.03 8.96 5.26
N SER A 176 0.64 9.38 6.46
CA SER A 176 -0.75 9.70 6.79
C SER A 176 -1.32 10.80 5.89
N TYR A 177 -0.48 11.76 5.49
CA TYR A 177 -0.81 12.79 4.49
C TYR A 177 -1.36 12.17 3.20
N PHE A 178 -0.71 11.17 2.62
CA PHE A 178 -1.16 10.57 1.36
C PHE A 178 -2.43 9.71 1.48
N LEU A 179 -2.92 9.50 2.70
CA LEU A 179 -4.05 8.64 3.03
C LEU A 179 -5.26 9.43 3.58
N TRP A 180 -5.22 10.77 3.54
CA TRP A 180 -6.28 11.61 4.13
C TRP A 180 -7.67 11.39 3.52
N THR A 181 -7.74 10.88 2.29
CA THR A 181 -8.99 10.62 1.56
C THR A 181 -9.71 9.34 1.97
N LEU A 182 -9.10 8.52 2.85
CA LEU A 182 -9.67 7.22 3.24
C LEU A 182 -10.90 7.38 4.14
N THR A 183 -11.95 6.65 3.79
CA THR A 183 -13.23 6.63 4.50
C THR A 183 -13.28 5.55 5.58
N GLN A 184 -14.23 5.65 6.51
CA GLN A 184 -14.45 4.60 7.53
C GLN A 184 -14.73 3.22 6.92
N GLU A 185 -15.45 3.20 5.80
CA GLU A 185 -15.77 1.98 5.04
C GLU A 185 -14.54 1.30 4.44
N GLN A 186 -13.50 2.08 4.11
CA GLN A 186 -12.22 1.54 3.66
C GLN A 186 -11.32 1.19 4.85
N LEU A 187 -11.17 2.10 5.81
CA LEU A 187 -10.28 1.96 6.96
C LEU A 187 -10.59 0.71 7.78
N LYS A 188 -11.86 0.30 7.89
CA LYS A 188 -12.24 -0.91 8.64
C LYS A 188 -11.60 -2.21 8.12
N TYR A 189 -11.17 -2.22 6.85
CA TYR A 189 -10.51 -3.36 6.22
C TYR A 189 -8.98 -3.18 6.10
N CYS A 190 -8.41 -2.08 6.58
CA CYS A 190 -7.01 -1.75 6.34
C CYS A 190 -6.10 -2.17 7.50
N LEU A 191 -4.91 -2.67 7.14
CA LEU A 191 -3.80 -2.91 8.06
C LEU A 191 -2.55 -2.13 7.60
N PHE A 192 -1.90 -1.47 8.56
CA PHE A 192 -0.65 -0.73 8.36
C PHE A 192 0.45 -1.26 9.30
N PRO A 193 1.12 -2.38 8.94
CA PRO A 193 2.02 -3.06 9.85
C PRO A 193 3.29 -2.28 10.19
N LEU A 194 3.63 -1.24 9.43
CA LEU A 194 4.87 -0.47 9.64
C LEU A 194 4.69 0.77 10.52
N GLY A 195 3.45 1.20 10.79
CA GLY A 195 3.19 2.47 11.49
C GLY A 195 3.80 2.61 12.89
N GLY A 196 4.20 1.50 13.52
CA GLY A 196 4.87 1.47 14.82
C GLY A 196 6.39 1.35 14.77
N LEU A 197 7.01 1.43 13.58
CA LEU A 197 8.43 1.18 13.37
C LEU A 197 9.12 2.38 12.71
N LEU A 198 10.40 2.55 13.00
CA LEU A 198 11.31 3.40 12.25
C LEU A 198 11.75 2.70 10.97
N LYS A 199 12.07 3.45 9.92
CA LYS A 199 12.58 2.87 8.67
C LYS A 199 13.85 2.04 8.86
N SER A 200 14.73 2.49 9.75
CA SER A 200 15.93 1.76 10.12
C SER A 200 15.62 0.40 10.77
N GLU A 201 14.55 0.31 11.58
CA GLU A 201 14.06 -0.95 12.15
C GLU A 201 13.54 -1.87 11.04
N VAL A 202 12.78 -1.34 10.08
CA VAL A 202 12.28 -2.09 8.92
C VAL A 202 13.42 -2.68 8.08
N ARG A 203 14.45 -1.89 7.76
CA ARG A 203 15.64 -2.36 7.04
C ARG A 203 16.37 -3.46 7.81
N LYS A 204 16.56 -3.31 9.12
CA LYS A 204 17.17 -4.35 9.97
C LYS A 204 16.36 -5.64 9.98
N ILE A 205 15.03 -5.55 10.04
CA ILE A 205 14.14 -6.72 9.96
C ILE A 205 14.30 -7.41 8.60
N ALA A 206 14.32 -6.65 7.50
CA ALA A 206 14.48 -7.22 6.17
C ALA A 206 15.81 -7.99 6.02
N LYS A 207 16.92 -7.38 6.44
CA LYS A 207 18.25 -8.00 6.43
C LYS A 207 18.31 -9.25 7.30
N LYS A 208 17.83 -9.17 8.54
CA LYS A 208 17.83 -10.30 9.49
C LYS A 208 17.02 -11.52 9.01
N ASN A 209 16.06 -11.32 8.11
CA ASN A 209 15.23 -12.40 7.59
C ASN A 209 15.57 -12.71 6.12
N ASP A 210 16.72 -12.22 5.62
CA ASP A 210 17.23 -12.46 4.27
C ASP A 210 16.19 -12.23 3.17
N LEU A 211 15.40 -11.16 3.30
CA LEU A 211 14.41 -10.80 2.28
C LEU A 211 15.14 -10.31 1.03
N ALA A 212 14.71 -10.77 -0.16
CA ALA A 212 15.33 -10.41 -1.43
C ALA A 212 15.38 -8.88 -1.69
N THR A 213 14.47 -8.12 -1.07
CA THR A 213 14.37 -6.67 -1.17
C THR A 213 15.14 -5.90 -0.08
N ALA A 214 15.95 -6.57 0.75
CA ALA A 214 16.57 -5.96 1.93
C ALA A 214 17.47 -4.76 1.58
N GLU A 215 18.27 -4.89 0.52
CA GLU A 215 19.18 -3.86 0.03
C GLU A 215 18.57 -2.98 -1.09
N LYS A 216 17.34 -3.28 -1.54
CA LYS A 216 16.71 -2.53 -2.64
C LYS A 216 16.45 -1.09 -2.24
N GLU A 217 16.85 -0.14 -3.06
CA GLU A 217 16.63 1.29 -2.81
C GLU A 217 15.14 1.64 -2.74
N GLU A 218 14.83 2.78 -2.10
CA GLU A 218 13.46 3.28 -2.09
C GLU A 218 13.14 3.93 -3.44
N SER A 219 12.02 3.54 -4.04
CA SER A 219 11.50 4.23 -5.22
C SER A 219 11.25 5.70 -4.88
N GLN A 220 11.85 6.60 -5.65
CA GLN A 220 11.60 8.04 -5.59
C GLN A 220 10.69 8.44 -6.76
N GLY A 221 9.89 9.50 -6.57
CA GLY A 221 9.00 10.03 -7.59
C GLY A 221 7.66 9.30 -7.73
N VAL A 222 6.89 9.71 -8.73
CA VAL A 222 5.54 9.20 -8.98
C VAL A 222 5.62 7.81 -9.60
N CYS A 223 4.89 6.85 -9.02
CA CYS A 223 5.04 5.41 -9.24
C CYS A 223 5.04 4.93 -10.72
N PHE A 224 4.35 5.60 -11.64
CA PHE A 224 4.27 5.21 -13.06
C PHE A 224 5.24 5.97 -13.98
N ILE A 225 5.82 7.05 -13.46
CA ILE A 225 6.82 7.84 -14.18
C ILE A 225 8.20 7.20 -13.96
N GLY A 226 8.42 6.60 -12.79
CA GLY A 226 9.71 5.96 -12.47
C GLY A 226 10.82 7.00 -12.46
N GLU A 227 11.97 6.67 -13.05
CA GLU A 227 13.11 7.58 -13.23
C GLU A 227 12.93 8.57 -14.40
N PHE A 228 11.78 8.52 -15.08
CA PHE A 228 11.53 9.39 -16.22
C PHE A 228 11.31 10.85 -15.80
N ASN A 229 11.74 11.80 -16.63
CA ASN A 229 11.54 13.22 -16.36
C ASN A 229 10.04 13.57 -16.51
N MET A 230 9.44 14.11 -15.44
CA MET A 230 8.06 14.59 -15.44
C MET A 230 7.81 15.61 -16.55
N GLU A 231 8.77 16.48 -16.84
CA GLU A 231 8.67 17.47 -17.91
C GLU A 231 8.46 16.80 -19.28
N ASP A 232 9.27 15.80 -19.60
CA ASP A 232 9.19 15.08 -20.87
C ASP A 232 7.92 14.26 -20.99
N PHE A 233 7.36 13.83 -19.85
CA PHE A 233 6.05 13.18 -19.84
C PHE A 233 4.95 14.19 -20.18
N LEU A 234 4.94 15.35 -19.52
CA LEU A 234 3.90 16.36 -19.74
C LEU A 234 3.95 16.92 -21.16
N LYS A 235 5.14 17.09 -21.77
CA LYS A 235 5.29 17.54 -23.17
C LYS A 235 4.53 16.67 -24.18
N LYS A 236 4.33 15.38 -23.89
CA LYS A 236 3.54 14.47 -24.75
C LYS A 236 2.04 14.77 -24.73
N TYR A 237 1.54 15.45 -23.71
CA TYR A 237 0.11 15.68 -23.49
C TYR A 237 -0.30 17.16 -23.40
N ILE A 238 0.67 18.05 -23.18
CA ILE A 238 0.47 19.49 -22.94
C ILE A 238 1.44 20.27 -23.82
N LYS A 239 0.89 21.08 -24.72
CA LYS A 239 1.69 21.99 -25.57
C LYS A 239 2.25 23.12 -24.71
N GLN A 240 3.57 23.29 -24.74
CA GLN A 240 4.24 24.37 -24.02
C GLN A 240 3.84 25.74 -24.60
N LYS A 241 3.56 26.70 -23.70
CA LYS A 241 3.30 28.11 -24.05
C LYS A 241 4.26 28.98 -23.24
N LYS A 242 5.20 29.64 -23.91
CA LYS A 242 6.12 30.59 -23.25
C LYS A 242 5.35 31.82 -22.78
N GLY A 243 5.65 32.27 -21.57
CA GLY A 243 5.09 33.48 -20.95
C GLY A 243 6.20 34.35 -20.36
N LYS A 244 5.85 35.55 -19.92
CA LYS A 244 6.77 36.42 -19.18
C LYS A 244 6.82 35.96 -17.72
N VAL A 245 8.02 35.89 -17.15
CA VAL A 245 8.21 35.89 -15.69
C VAL A 245 8.13 37.36 -15.28
N VAL A 246 7.13 37.71 -14.47
CA VAL A 246 6.86 39.08 -14.02
C VAL A 246 6.93 39.16 -12.51
#